data_AF-A0AAW9SHX1-F1
#
_entry.id   AF-A0AAW9SHX1-F1
#
_cell.length_a   1.000
_cell.length_b   1.000
_cell.length_c   1.000
_cell.angle_alpha   90.00
_cell.angle_beta   90.00
_cell.angle_gamma   90.00
#
_symmetry.space_group_name_H-M   'P 1'
#
loop_
_entity.id
_entity.type
_entity.pdbx_description
1 polymer ?
#
loop_
_entity_poly.entity_id
_entity_poly.type
_entity_poly.pdbx_seq_one_letter_code
_entity_poly.pdbx_strand_id
1 'polypeptide(L)'
;MLNTKPKQFVAHKIDENIQKRHLASFSNRLVAYAIDWALIILGVKYLSVAVLLFTVLVFVKGKTKRVLSQSRSLLNESLSKLDYELDKLDVEERVRKGFTNYLSVYIRFFIIFIYVVSIVVALGFVAGLIFPSSLIEYNKISEANLLMQPFVGVMSEVKIFAGFVGGLFYFALFTWKWNGQTPGKRFMKIRVTRLDGKKMSLWMSFERVSGYTASASLFLIGFFQVFWDRNHQTTHDKICETVVLYTSKEQKESPTPTS
;
A
#
# COMPACT_ATOMS: atom_id res chain seq x y z
N MET A 1 -9.13 -7.71 28.93
CA MET A 1 -8.22 -8.74 29.41
C MET A 1 -7.96 -9.85 28.41
N LEU A 2 -7.86 -9.67 27.09
CA LEU A 2 -7.73 -10.82 26.18
C LEU A 2 -6.35 -11.45 26.37
N ASN A 3 -6.35 -12.53 27.16
CA ASN A 3 -5.33 -13.56 27.25
C ASN A 3 -5.28 -14.33 25.92
N THR A 4 -5.00 -13.62 24.82
CA THR A 4 -4.64 -14.23 23.56
C THR A 4 -3.17 -14.58 23.66
N LYS A 5 -2.89 -15.84 23.97
CA LYS A 5 -1.53 -16.39 23.82
C LYS A 5 -0.97 -15.92 22.47
N PRO A 6 0.28 -15.43 22.42
CA PRO A 6 0.88 -15.01 21.15
C PRO A 6 0.79 -16.16 20.15
N LYS A 7 0.16 -15.91 18.98
CA LYS A 7 0.01 -16.92 17.92
C LYS A 7 1.43 -17.38 17.53
N GLN A 8 1.74 -18.65 17.77
CA GLN A 8 3.03 -19.24 17.41
C GLN A 8 3.17 -19.30 15.89
N PHE A 9 4.20 -18.63 15.39
CA PHE A 9 4.48 -18.53 13.97
C PHE A 9 5.11 -19.84 13.45
N VAL A 10 4.69 -20.29 12.27
CA VAL A 10 5.24 -21.47 11.59
C VAL A 10 6.13 -20.99 10.43
N ALA A 11 7.38 -20.61 10.73
CA ALA A 11 8.47 -20.48 9.75
C ALA A 11 9.83 -20.53 10.47
N HIS A 12 10.88 -20.89 9.71
CA HIS A 12 12.25 -21.15 10.17
C HIS A 12 12.82 -20.01 11.05
N LYS A 13 13.17 -20.31 12.31
CA LYS A 13 13.86 -19.44 13.29
C LYS A 13 13.36 -17.98 13.35
N ILE A 14 12.20 -17.79 13.97
CA ILE A 14 11.62 -16.46 14.21
C ILE A 14 12.14 -15.89 15.53
N ASP A 15 12.57 -14.63 15.52
CA ASP A 15 13.04 -13.91 16.70
C ASP A 15 11.94 -13.88 17.79
N GLU A 16 12.26 -14.35 18.99
CA GLU A 16 11.34 -14.38 20.13
C GLU A 16 10.78 -13.00 20.49
N ASN A 17 11.54 -11.93 20.22
CA ASN A 17 11.11 -10.55 20.45
C ASN A 17 9.97 -10.12 19.53
N ILE A 18 9.83 -10.75 18.36
CA ILE A 18 8.76 -10.49 17.40
C ILE A 18 7.50 -11.22 17.82
N GLN A 19 7.62 -12.44 18.34
CA GLN A 19 6.48 -13.25 18.78
C GLN A 19 5.69 -12.60 19.91
N LYS A 20 6.36 -11.81 20.77
CA LYS A 20 5.74 -11.09 21.89
C LYS A 20 5.07 -9.76 21.50
N ARG A 21 5.13 -9.35 20.22
CA ARG A 21 4.60 -8.06 19.76
C ARG A 21 3.30 -8.22 18.97
N HIS A 22 2.45 -7.21 19.06
CA HIS A 22 1.22 -7.15 18.28
C HIS A 22 1.50 -6.81 16.80
N LEU A 23 0.94 -7.64 15.92
CA LEU A 23 0.91 -7.41 14.48
C LEU A 23 0.06 -6.16 14.17
N ALA A 24 0.52 -5.35 13.22
CA ALA A 24 -0.27 -4.23 12.73
C ALA A 24 -1.47 -4.73 11.92
N SER A 25 -2.64 -4.16 12.16
CA SER A 25 -3.86 -4.46 11.40
C SER A 25 -3.78 -4.00 9.96
N PHE A 26 -4.63 -4.57 9.10
CA PHE A 26 -4.72 -4.15 7.69
C PHE A 26 -5.09 -2.66 7.57
N SER A 27 -6.07 -2.20 8.36
CA SER A 27 -6.55 -0.81 8.35
C SER A 27 -5.42 0.18 8.62
N ASN A 28 -4.59 -0.08 9.64
CA ASN A 28 -3.44 0.79 9.96
C ASN A 28 -2.36 0.78 8.87
N ARG A 29 -2.14 -0.36 8.20
CA ARG A 29 -1.22 -0.45 7.06
C ARG A 29 -1.75 0.33 5.85
N LEU A 30 -3.06 0.23 5.57
CA LEU A 30 -3.72 0.93 4.47
C LEU A 30 -3.66 2.45 4.68
N VAL A 31 -4.00 2.94 5.88
CA VAL A 31 -3.93 4.37 6.20
C VAL A 31 -2.50 4.89 6.11
N ALA A 32 -1.51 4.14 6.61
CA ALA A 32 -0.10 4.51 6.45
C ALA A 32 0.28 4.66 4.98
N TYR A 33 -0.14 3.72 4.14
CA TYR A 33 0.11 3.73 2.70
C TYR A 33 -0.59 4.90 2.00
N ALA A 34 -1.84 5.21 2.38
CA ALA A 34 -2.59 6.35 1.85
C ALA A 34 -1.91 7.68 2.21
N ILE A 35 -1.40 7.82 3.44
CA ILE A 35 -0.63 8.99 3.87
C ILE A 35 0.65 9.13 3.04
N ASP A 36 1.38 8.04 2.81
CA ASP A 36 2.60 8.07 2.00
C ASP A 36 2.31 8.50 0.55
N TRP A 37 1.25 7.98 -0.08
CA TRP A 37 0.84 8.43 -1.41
C TRP A 37 0.39 9.88 -1.44
N ALA A 38 -0.36 10.33 -0.44
CA ALA A 38 -0.73 11.74 -0.35
C ALA A 38 0.51 12.63 -0.26
N LEU A 39 1.53 12.23 0.52
CA LEU A 39 2.80 12.96 0.60
C LEU A 39 3.57 12.96 -0.72
N ILE A 40 3.63 11.83 -1.43
CA ILE A 40 4.27 11.75 -2.75
C ILE A 40 3.54 12.66 -3.74
N ILE A 41 2.21 12.56 -3.83
CA ILE A 41 1.40 13.35 -4.77
C ILE A 41 1.52 14.84 -4.45
N LEU A 42 1.42 15.25 -3.19
CA LEU A 42 1.59 16.64 -2.77
C LEU A 42 3.01 17.14 -3.06
N GLY A 43 4.03 16.31 -2.79
CA GLY A 43 5.42 16.64 -3.07
C GLY A 43 5.71 16.82 -4.55
N VAL A 44 5.12 15.98 -5.42
CA VAL A 44 5.28 16.08 -6.87
C VAL A 44 4.48 17.25 -7.45
N LYS A 45 3.20 17.39 -7.06
CA LYS A 45 2.29 18.39 -7.63
C LYS A 45 2.59 19.81 -7.16
N TYR A 46 3.05 19.97 -5.91
CA TYR A 46 3.22 21.27 -5.27
C TYR A 46 4.61 21.42 -4.65
N LEU A 47 5.66 20.92 -5.31
CA LEU A 47 7.02 20.90 -4.76
C LEU A 47 7.46 22.26 -4.17
N SER A 48 7.19 23.36 -4.88
CA SER A 48 7.50 24.72 -4.42
C SER A 48 6.75 25.11 -3.14
N VAL A 49 5.45 24.83 -3.08
CA VAL A 49 4.60 25.10 -1.90
C VAL A 49 4.95 24.16 -0.75
N ALA A 50 5.29 22.90 -1.03
CA ALA A 50 5.67 21.91 -0.05
C ALA A 50 6.99 22.28 0.64
N VAL A 51 7.98 22.80 -0.10
CA VAL A 51 9.23 23.33 0.46
C VAL A 51 8.95 24.55 1.36
N LEU A 52 8.06 25.44 0.94
CA LEU A 52 7.68 26.62 1.72
C LEU A 52 6.93 26.23 3.00
N LEU A 53 5.95 25.31 2.91
CA LEU A 53 5.23 24.75 4.06
C LEU A 53 6.16 23.99 5.02
N PHE A 54 7.11 23.20 4.50
CA PHE A 54 8.11 22.51 5.32
C PHE A 54 8.98 23.53 6.07
N THR A 55 9.40 24.59 5.39
CA THR A 55 10.16 25.69 6.01
C THR A 55 9.34 26.33 7.13
N VAL A 56 8.09 26.71 6.87
CA VAL A 56 7.16 27.26 7.89
C VAL A 56 6.95 26.27 9.05
N LEU A 57 6.76 24.99 8.78
CA LEU A 57 6.58 23.95 9.81
C LEU A 57 7.82 23.77 10.69
N VAL A 58 9.03 23.89 10.14
CA VAL A 58 10.29 23.87 10.90
C VAL A 58 10.34 25.06 11.87
N PHE A 59 9.83 26.22 11.47
CA PHE A 59 9.75 27.42 12.33
C PHE A 59 8.60 27.37 13.35
N VAL A 60 7.47 26.70 13.05
CA VAL A 60 6.28 26.59 13.94
C VAL A 60 6.37 25.41 14.93
N LYS A 61 7.57 24.82 15.10
CA LYS A 61 7.90 23.57 15.83
C LYS A 61 7.22 23.31 17.18
N GLY A 62 6.68 24.33 17.85
CA GLY A 62 5.99 24.25 19.15
C GLY A 62 4.48 23.96 19.13
N LYS A 63 3.70 24.46 18.15
CA LYS A 63 2.22 24.35 18.17
C LYS A 63 1.66 23.14 17.40
N THR A 64 2.39 22.63 16.40
CA THR A 64 1.91 21.58 15.48
C THR A 64 1.80 20.20 16.13
N LYS A 65 2.62 19.92 17.16
CA LYS A 65 2.62 18.61 17.84
C LYS A 65 1.26 18.26 18.46
N ARG A 66 0.56 19.24 19.03
CA ARG A 66 -0.75 19.03 19.67
C ARG A 66 -1.81 18.65 18.64
N VAL A 67 -1.89 19.37 17.53
CA VAL A 67 -2.84 19.10 16.43
C VAL A 67 -2.58 17.73 15.79
N LEU A 68 -1.32 17.43 15.43
CA LEU A 68 -0.95 16.11 14.88
C LEU A 68 -1.27 14.97 15.84
N SER A 69 -1.10 15.18 17.15
CA SER A 69 -1.44 14.18 18.16
C SER A 69 -2.94 13.94 18.28
N GLN A 70 -3.76 14.99 18.16
CA GLN A 70 -5.22 14.90 18.19
C GLN A 70 -5.76 14.16 16.95
N SER A 71 -5.35 14.56 15.75
CA SER A 71 -5.77 13.89 14.50
C SER A 71 -5.44 12.40 14.53
N ARG A 72 -4.25 12.06 15.05
CA ARG A 72 -3.82 10.67 15.21
C ARG A 72 -4.66 9.89 16.22
N SER A 73 -5.07 10.52 17.33
CA SER A 73 -5.92 9.88 18.33
C SER A 73 -7.28 9.50 17.74
N LEU A 74 -7.90 10.40 16.98
CA LEU A 74 -9.19 10.17 16.32
C LEU A 74 -9.11 9.05 15.27
N LEU A 75 -8.04 9.04 14.47
CA LEU A 75 -7.79 7.98 13.50
C LEU A 75 -7.58 6.63 14.19
N ASN A 76 -6.76 6.58 15.24
CA ASN A 76 -6.52 5.33 15.96
C ASN A 76 -7.80 4.81 16.63
N GLU A 77 -8.66 5.68 17.15
CA GLU A 77 -9.93 5.27 17.74
C GLU A 77 -10.84 4.66 16.67
N SER A 78 -11.01 5.35 15.54
CA SER A 78 -11.83 4.89 14.41
C SER A 78 -11.30 3.56 13.84
N LEU A 79 -9.98 3.46 13.67
CA LEU A 79 -9.32 2.24 13.19
C LEU A 79 -9.41 1.11 14.21
N SER A 80 -9.32 1.39 15.51
CA SER A 80 -9.49 0.36 16.54
C SER A 80 -10.90 -0.22 16.57
N LYS A 81 -11.93 0.60 16.28
CA LYS A 81 -13.31 0.15 16.12
C LYS A 81 -13.45 -0.74 14.89
N LEU A 82 -12.89 -0.32 13.75
CA LEU A 82 -12.86 -1.13 12.53
C LEU A 82 -12.11 -2.45 12.75
N ASP A 83 -10.95 -2.39 13.41
CA ASP A 83 -10.16 -3.57 13.72
C ASP A 83 -10.91 -4.50 14.67
N TYR A 84 -11.66 -3.99 15.64
CA TYR A 84 -12.52 -4.79 16.51
C TYR A 84 -13.66 -5.47 15.73
N GLU A 85 -14.33 -4.75 14.84
CA GLU A 85 -15.36 -5.35 13.97
C GLU A 85 -14.73 -6.40 13.02
N LEU A 86 -13.53 -6.14 12.49
CA LEU A 86 -12.79 -7.09 11.65
C LEU A 86 -12.26 -8.30 12.43
N ASP A 87 -11.92 -8.15 13.72
CA ASP A 87 -11.48 -9.24 14.60
C ASP A 87 -12.68 -10.04 15.14
N LYS A 88 -13.86 -9.43 15.25
CA LYS A 88 -15.11 -10.18 15.40
C LYS A 88 -15.44 -10.98 14.14
N LEU A 89 -14.97 -10.48 12.99
CA LEU A 89 -14.95 -11.22 11.74
C LEU A 89 -13.70 -12.12 11.60
N ASP A 90 -12.88 -12.32 12.67
CA ASP A 90 -11.69 -13.19 12.65
C ASP A 90 -12.13 -14.51 12.05
N VAL A 91 -11.62 -14.73 10.84
CA VAL A 91 -12.25 -15.48 9.76
C VAL A 91 -12.49 -16.89 10.28
N GLU A 92 -13.72 -17.15 10.74
CA GLU A 92 -14.21 -18.51 10.97
C GLU A 92 -13.81 -19.31 9.74
N GLU A 93 -13.44 -20.58 9.91
CA GLU A 93 -13.02 -21.44 8.80
C GLU A 93 -14.02 -21.43 7.61
N ARG A 94 -15.27 -21.08 7.91
CA ARG A 94 -16.38 -20.77 7.01
C ARG A 94 -16.17 -19.53 6.13
N VAL A 95 -15.66 -18.42 6.66
CA VAL A 95 -15.31 -17.20 5.91
C VAL A 95 -14.08 -17.42 5.03
N ARG A 96 -13.14 -18.30 5.41
CA ARG A 96 -12.02 -18.67 4.53
C ARG A 96 -12.50 -19.37 3.26
N LYS A 97 -13.50 -20.26 3.38
CA LYS A 97 -14.19 -20.90 2.25
C LYS A 97 -15.12 -19.93 1.49
N GLY A 98 -15.79 -19.02 2.20
CA GLY A 98 -16.61 -17.96 1.58
C GLY A 98 -15.76 -16.99 0.76
N PHE A 99 -14.62 -16.57 1.30
CA PHE A 99 -13.68 -15.67 0.65
C PHE A 99 -13.10 -16.28 -0.63
N THR A 100 -12.79 -17.59 -0.67
CA THR A 100 -12.38 -18.22 -1.93
C THR A 100 -13.48 -18.19 -2.99
N ASN A 101 -14.76 -18.24 -2.59
CA ASN A 101 -15.87 -18.10 -3.53
C ASN A 101 -16.01 -16.65 -4.01
N TYR A 102 -15.92 -15.66 -3.12
CA TYR A 102 -15.90 -14.24 -3.52
C TYR A 102 -14.70 -13.91 -4.40
N LEU A 103 -13.53 -14.44 -4.07
CA LEU A 103 -12.31 -14.32 -4.85
C LEU A 103 -12.46 -14.98 -6.21
N SER A 104 -13.10 -16.15 -6.29
CA SER A 104 -13.40 -16.84 -7.54
C SER A 104 -14.39 -16.04 -8.40
N VAL A 105 -15.44 -15.47 -7.81
CA VAL A 105 -16.38 -14.57 -8.51
C VAL A 105 -15.66 -13.32 -9.02
N TYR A 106 -14.81 -12.71 -8.21
CA TYR A 106 -13.99 -11.55 -8.59
C TYR A 106 -13.05 -11.90 -9.76
N ILE A 107 -12.31 -13.02 -9.66
CA ILE A 107 -11.42 -13.49 -10.72
C ILE A 107 -12.21 -13.78 -12.01
N ARG A 108 -13.41 -14.37 -11.93
CA ARG A 108 -14.28 -14.62 -13.09
C ARG A 108 -14.73 -13.32 -13.75
N PHE A 109 -15.24 -12.37 -12.96
CA PHE A 109 -15.63 -11.05 -13.47
C PHE A 109 -14.45 -10.37 -14.16
N PHE A 110 -13.26 -10.51 -13.58
CA PHE A 110 -12.04 -9.95 -14.12
C PHE A 110 -11.59 -10.58 -15.44
N ILE A 111 -11.62 -11.92 -15.55
CA ILE A 111 -11.33 -12.62 -16.81
C ILE A 111 -12.31 -12.17 -17.90
N ILE A 112 -13.60 -12.04 -17.56
CA ILE A 112 -14.62 -11.53 -18.49
C ILE A 112 -14.30 -10.09 -18.90
N PHE A 113 -13.91 -9.23 -17.96
CA PHE A 113 -13.50 -7.86 -18.26
C PHE A 113 -12.33 -7.79 -19.24
N ILE A 114 -11.25 -8.56 -19.01
CA ILE A 114 -10.12 -8.64 -19.95
C ILE A 114 -10.60 -9.09 -21.33
N TYR A 115 -11.43 -10.14 -21.38
CA TYR A 115 -11.94 -10.68 -22.63
C TYR A 115 -12.78 -9.66 -23.40
N VAL A 116 -13.67 -8.92 -22.72
CA VAL A 116 -14.48 -7.84 -23.31
C VAL A 116 -13.60 -6.71 -23.84
N VAL A 117 -12.62 -6.24 -23.05
CA VAL A 117 -11.67 -5.21 -23.51
C VAL A 117 -10.91 -5.70 -24.75
N SER A 118 -10.47 -6.95 -24.76
CA SER A 118 -9.76 -7.56 -25.89
C SER A 118 -10.63 -7.61 -27.15
N ILE A 119 -11.92 -7.96 -27.02
CA ILE A 119 -12.88 -7.91 -28.12
C ILE A 119 -13.07 -6.48 -28.62
N VAL A 120 -13.28 -5.51 -27.72
CA VAL A 120 -13.49 -4.11 -28.10
C VAL A 120 -12.28 -3.56 -28.86
N VAL A 121 -11.06 -3.86 -28.39
CA VAL A 121 -9.82 -3.48 -29.07
C VAL A 121 -9.70 -4.16 -30.44
N ALA A 122 -10.01 -5.45 -30.53
CA ALA A 122 -9.99 -6.18 -31.80
C ALA A 122 -11.02 -5.63 -32.80
N LEU A 123 -12.23 -5.30 -32.35
CA LEU A 123 -13.27 -4.68 -33.17
C LEU A 123 -12.84 -3.28 -33.64
N GLY A 124 -12.26 -2.47 -32.77
CA GLY A 124 -11.70 -1.17 -33.13
C GLY A 124 -10.59 -1.28 -34.18
N PHE A 125 -9.73 -2.28 -34.05
CA PHE A 125 -8.68 -2.56 -35.03
C PHE A 125 -9.25 -3.00 -36.39
N VAL A 126 -10.20 -3.94 -36.40
CA VAL A 126 -10.87 -4.39 -37.63
C VAL A 126 -11.66 -3.26 -38.30
N ALA A 127 -12.38 -2.46 -37.52
CA ALA A 127 -13.07 -1.26 -38.03
C ALA A 127 -12.06 -0.29 -38.67
N GLY A 128 -10.91 -0.04 -38.02
CA GLY A 128 -9.85 0.79 -38.59
C GLY A 128 -9.25 0.26 -39.90
N LEU A 129 -9.30 -1.05 -40.16
CA LEU A 129 -8.88 -1.65 -41.42
C LEU A 129 -9.94 -1.55 -42.52
N ILE A 130 -11.23 -1.61 -42.16
CA ILE A 130 -12.35 -1.62 -43.11
C ILE A 130 -12.77 -0.20 -43.52
N PHE A 131 -12.77 0.74 -42.56
CA PHE A 131 -13.17 2.12 -42.81
C PHE A 131 -11.96 2.96 -43.23
N PRO A 132 -11.87 3.44 -44.49
CA PRO A 132 -10.78 4.31 -44.91
C PRO A 132 -10.76 5.58 -44.07
N SER A 133 -9.57 6.01 -43.67
CA SER A 133 -9.29 7.16 -42.79
C SER A 133 -9.82 8.50 -43.31
N SER A 134 -10.42 8.54 -44.50
CA SER A 134 -11.10 9.69 -45.11
C SER A 134 -12.52 9.96 -44.60
N LEU A 135 -13.17 9.02 -43.90
CA LEU A 135 -14.51 9.20 -43.33
C LEU A 135 -14.50 9.61 -41.85
N ILE A 136 -13.37 9.48 -41.17
CA ILE A 136 -13.17 9.95 -39.81
C ILE A 136 -12.58 11.35 -39.92
N GLU A 137 -13.43 12.37 -39.82
CA GLU A 137 -12.98 13.75 -39.64
C GLU A 137 -12.33 13.85 -38.25
N TYR A 138 -11.08 13.42 -38.17
CA TYR A 138 -10.25 13.52 -36.99
C TYR A 138 -9.99 15.01 -36.81
N ASN A 139 -10.71 15.65 -35.87
CA ASN A 139 -10.56 17.06 -35.54
C ASN A 139 -9.10 17.46 -35.69
N LYS A 140 -8.83 18.40 -36.62
CA LYS A 140 -7.50 18.95 -36.92
C LYS A 140 -6.72 19.17 -35.63
N ILE A 141 -5.91 18.19 -35.26
CA ILE A 141 -4.83 18.41 -34.32
C ILE A 141 -3.86 19.27 -35.11
N SER A 142 -3.83 20.56 -34.75
CA SER A 142 -2.92 21.58 -35.28
C SER A 142 -1.63 20.98 -35.83
N GLU A 143 -1.33 21.23 -37.10
CA GLU A 143 -0.18 20.67 -37.84
C GLU A 143 1.18 20.91 -37.15
N ALA A 144 1.25 21.83 -36.18
CA ALA A 144 2.39 22.02 -35.28
C ALA A 144 2.68 20.82 -34.36
N ASN A 145 1.74 19.89 -34.18
CA ASN A 145 1.85 18.74 -33.28
C ASN A 145 2.30 17.44 -33.98
N LEU A 146 2.32 17.31 -35.31
CA LEU A 146 2.58 16.02 -35.96
C LEU A 146 4.05 15.56 -35.80
N LEU A 147 5.00 16.49 -35.88
CA LEU A 147 6.42 16.24 -35.62
C LEU A 147 6.73 16.12 -34.12
N MET A 148 5.93 16.78 -33.28
CA MET A 148 6.08 16.75 -31.82
C MET A 148 5.33 15.58 -31.17
N GLN A 149 4.40 14.91 -31.85
CA GLN A 149 3.59 13.80 -31.31
C GLN A 149 4.43 12.65 -30.75
N PRO A 150 5.45 12.15 -31.46
CA PRO A 150 6.35 11.14 -30.90
C PRO A 150 7.08 11.66 -29.66
N PHE A 151 7.51 12.92 -29.67
CA PHE A 151 8.22 13.53 -28.55
C PHE A 151 7.32 13.76 -27.33
N VAL A 152 6.09 14.24 -27.52
CA VAL A 152 5.08 14.43 -26.45
C VAL A 152 4.67 13.08 -25.86
N GLY A 153 4.51 12.04 -26.70
CA GLY A 153 4.28 10.67 -26.28
C GLY A 153 5.42 10.14 -25.39
N VAL A 154 6.65 10.19 -25.90
CA VAL A 154 7.85 9.78 -25.14
C VAL A 154 7.99 10.57 -23.83
N MET A 155 7.80 11.89 -23.85
CA MET A 155 7.88 12.71 -22.65
C MET A 155 6.77 12.38 -21.63
N SER A 156 5.60 11.95 -22.08
CA SER A 156 4.52 11.49 -21.20
C SER A 156 4.85 10.14 -20.55
N GLU A 157 5.42 9.21 -21.31
CA GLU A 157 5.87 7.90 -20.80
C GLU A 157 7.03 8.06 -19.82
N VAL A 158 8.00 8.92 -20.15
CA VAL A 158 9.14 9.26 -19.27
C VAL A 158 8.64 9.87 -17.95
N LYS A 159 7.61 10.72 -17.97
CA LYS A 159 7.02 11.28 -16.74
C LYS A 159 6.38 10.21 -15.86
N ILE A 160 5.61 9.29 -16.46
CA ILE A 160 4.98 8.18 -15.72
C ILE A 160 6.06 7.28 -15.12
N PHE A 161 7.06 6.91 -15.93
CA PHE A 161 8.19 6.09 -15.49
C PHE A 161 9.00 6.77 -14.37
N ALA A 162 9.34 8.05 -14.53
CA ALA A 162 10.03 8.83 -13.51
C ALA A 162 9.22 8.94 -12.21
N GLY A 163 7.89 9.08 -12.30
CA GLY A 163 7.01 9.06 -11.14
C GLY A 163 7.02 7.71 -10.41
N PHE A 164 6.95 6.61 -11.17
CA PHE A 164 7.04 5.26 -10.62
C PHE A 164 8.38 5.02 -9.92
N VAL A 165 9.49 5.33 -10.61
CA VAL A 165 10.86 5.21 -10.06
C VAL A 165 11.04 6.10 -8.82
N GLY A 166 10.54 7.34 -8.85
CA GLY A 166 10.56 8.24 -7.69
C GLY A 166 9.82 7.67 -6.48
N GLY A 167 8.66 7.04 -6.71
CA GLY A 167 7.94 6.29 -5.69
C GLY A 167 8.75 5.12 -5.14
N LEU A 168 9.42 4.34 -6.00
CA LEU A 168 10.29 3.24 -5.57
C LEU A 168 11.38 3.74 -4.61
N PHE A 169 12.08 4.81 -4.99
CA PHE A 169 13.13 5.42 -4.18
C PHE A 169 12.59 5.98 -2.86
N TYR A 170 11.43 6.65 -2.88
CA TYR A 170 10.78 7.12 -1.65
C TYR A 170 10.59 5.97 -0.66
N PHE A 171 9.90 4.90 -1.07
CA PHE A 171 9.61 3.79 -0.16
C PHE A 171 10.87 3.05 0.28
N ALA A 172 11.83 2.81 -0.63
CA ALA A 172 13.05 2.09 -0.31
C ALA A 172 13.95 2.89 0.65
N LEU A 173 14.19 4.17 0.37
CA LEU A 173 15.08 5.02 1.16
C LEU A 173 14.53 5.29 2.55
N PHE A 174 13.23 5.65 2.68
CA PHE A 174 12.64 5.88 3.99
C PHE A 174 12.61 4.59 4.82
N THR A 175 12.18 3.48 4.22
CA THR A 175 12.14 2.18 4.91
C THR A 175 13.54 1.77 5.39
N TRP A 176 14.59 1.99 4.59
CA TRP A 176 15.96 1.72 5.03
C TRP A 176 16.41 2.70 6.13
N LYS A 177 16.29 4.02 5.89
CA LYS A 177 16.82 5.08 6.78
C LYS A 177 16.14 5.08 8.15
N TRP A 178 14.86 4.76 8.22
CA TRP A 178 14.11 4.68 9.47
C TRP A 178 13.81 3.25 9.92
N ASN A 179 14.63 2.29 9.48
CA ASN A 179 14.64 0.91 9.95
C ASN A 179 13.25 0.25 9.94
N GLY A 180 12.57 0.30 8.80
CA GLY A 180 11.26 -0.28 8.57
C GLY A 180 10.10 0.71 8.57
N GLN A 181 10.36 2.02 8.60
CA GLN A 181 9.30 3.05 8.64
C GLN A 181 9.37 4.01 7.46
N THR A 182 8.21 4.37 6.97
CA THR A 182 7.97 5.52 6.07
C THR A 182 7.30 6.64 6.86
N PRO A 183 7.19 7.87 6.33
CA PRO A 183 6.50 8.95 7.01
C PRO A 183 5.09 8.56 7.48
N GLY A 184 4.30 7.91 6.61
CA GLY A 184 2.99 7.39 6.94
C GLY A 184 3.02 6.29 8.01
N LYS A 185 3.91 5.30 7.89
CA LYS A 185 4.05 4.22 8.90
C LYS A 185 4.47 4.76 10.26
N ARG A 186 5.35 5.77 10.28
CA ARG A 186 5.79 6.44 11.50
C ARG A 186 4.65 7.21 12.16
N PHE A 187 3.81 7.88 11.37
CA PHE A 187 2.58 8.50 11.86
C PHE A 187 1.63 7.46 12.47
N MET A 188 1.47 6.29 11.83
CA MET A 188 0.65 5.20 12.37
C MET A 188 1.33 4.39 13.49
N LYS A 189 2.55 4.74 13.91
CA LYS A 189 3.38 3.96 14.87
C LYS A 189 3.49 2.48 14.49
N ILE A 190 3.55 2.16 13.20
CA ILE A 190 3.82 0.81 12.72
C ILE A 190 5.21 0.76 12.10
N ARG A 191 5.83 -0.41 12.09
CA ARG A 191 7.14 -0.63 11.49
C ARG A 191 7.21 -2.00 10.84
N VAL A 192 7.94 -2.08 9.75
CA VAL A 192 8.35 -3.34 9.14
C VAL A 192 9.56 -3.88 9.90
N THR A 193 9.54 -5.17 10.22
CA THR A 193 10.63 -5.88 10.89
C THR A 193 10.87 -7.20 10.18
N ARG A 194 12.13 -7.60 10.03
CA ARG A 194 12.50 -8.91 9.48
C ARG A 194 12.21 -10.01 10.49
N LEU A 195 11.79 -11.18 10.03
CA LEU A 195 11.48 -12.33 10.88
C LEU A 195 12.69 -12.81 11.70
N ASP A 196 13.89 -12.67 11.14
CA ASP A 196 15.18 -13.00 11.74
C ASP A 196 15.76 -11.85 12.62
N GLY A 197 14.96 -10.83 12.95
CA GLY A 197 15.30 -9.79 13.93
C GLY A 197 16.33 -8.75 13.49
N LYS A 198 17.00 -8.99 12.36
CA LYS A 198 18.02 -8.08 11.80
C LYS A 198 17.40 -6.76 11.32
N LYS A 199 18.25 -5.72 11.28
CA LYS A 199 17.89 -4.41 10.70
C LYS A 199 17.57 -4.55 9.21
N MET A 200 16.74 -3.65 8.70
CA MET A 200 16.41 -3.60 7.28
C MET A 200 17.62 -3.15 6.48
N SER A 201 18.06 -3.93 5.50
CA SER A 201 19.11 -3.51 4.56
C SER A 201 18.50 -2.67 3.43
N LEU A 202 19.34 -1.91 2.73
CA LEU A 202 18.91 -1.12 1.59
C LEU A 202 18.34 -2.01 0.49
N TRP A 203 19.03 -3.10 0.16
CA TRP A 203 18.59 -4.05 -0.86
C TRP A 203 17.24 -4.69 -0.52
N MET A 204 17.05 -5.17 0.72
CA MET A 204 15.77 -5.71 1.17
C MET A 204 14.64 -4.67 1.11
N SER A 205 14.99 -3.39 1.32
CA SER A 205 14.00 -2.31 1.19
C SER A 205 13.57 -2.11 -0.26
N PHE A 206 14.47 -2.23 -1.24
CA PHE A 206 14.12 -2.22 -2.66
C PHE A 206 13.29 -3.44 -3.08
N GLU A 207 13.71 -4.63 -2.64
CA GLU A 207 13.01 -5.89 -2.93
C GLU A 207 11.59 -5.89 -2.37
N ARG A 208 11.41 -5.33 -1.17
CA ARG A 208 10.07 -5.20 -0.59
C ARG A 208 9.19 -4.26 -1.40
N VAL A 209 9.78 -3.21 -1.97
CA VAL A 209 9.04 -2.24 -2.77
C VAL A 209 8.69 -2.80 -4.14
N SER A 210 9.56 -3.57 -4.79
CA SER A 210 9.19 -4.32 -6.00
C SER A 210 8.13 -5.39 -5.68
N GLY A 211 8.13 -5.94 -4.47
CA GLY A 211 7.05 -6.78 -3.96
C GLY A 211 5.68 -6.09 -3.94
N TYR A 212 5.60 -4.77 -3.77
CA TYR A 212 4.33 -4.04 -3.91
C TYR A 212 3.80 -4.12 -5.34
N THR A 213 4.68 -4.02 -6.34
CA THR A 213 4.33 -4.25 -7.75
C THR A 213 3.81 -5.66 -7.93
N ALA A 214 4.50 -6.68 -7.41
CA ALA A 214 4.02 -8.07 -7.48
C ALA A 214 2.65 -8.24 -6.79
N SER A 215 2.44 -7.61 -5.64
CA SER A 215 1.17 -7.64 -4.92
C SER A 215 0.04 -6.99 -5.72
N ALA A 216 0.36 -5.93 -6.48
CA ALA A 216 -0.57 -5.23 -7.37
C ALA A 216 -0.84 -6.01 -8.66
N SER A 217 0.19 -6.61 -9.27
CA SER A 217 0.10 -7.46 -10.46
C SER A 217 -0.76 -8.70 -10.23
N LEU A 218 -0.81 -9.22 -9.00
CA LEU A 218 -1.79 -10.21 -8.57
C LEU A 218 -3.19 -9.61 -8.35
N PHE A 219 -3.57 -8.59 -9.12
CA PHE A 219 -4.86 -7.86 -9.04
C PHE A 219 -5.25 -7.44 -7.63
N LEU A 220 -4.29 -6.89 -6.89
CA LEU A 220 -4.39 -6.49 -5.49
C LEU A 220 -4.61 -7.63 -4.48
N ILE A 221 -4.81 -8.88 -4.94
CA ILE A 221 -4.98 -10.07 -4.08
C ILE A 221 -3.75 -10.25 -3.17
N GLY A 222 -2.57 -9.84 -3.64
CA GLY A 222 -1.36 -9.89 -2.84
C GLY A 222 -1.41 -9.03 -1.57
N PHE A 223 -2.20 -7.97 -1.55
CA PHE A 223 -2.46 -7.16 -0.35
C PHE A 223 -3.51 -7.79 0.57
N PHE A 224 -4.50 -8.48 0.02
CA PHE A 224 -5.57 -9.12 0.78
C PHE A 224 -5.12 -10.36 1.54
N GLN A 225 -3.94 -10.93 1.25
CA GLN A 225 -3.42 -12.11 1.98
C GLN A 225 -3.36 -11.93 3.50
N VAL A 226 -3.23 -10.69 3.95
CA VAL A 226 -3.27 -10.30 5.37
C VAL A 226 -4.47 -10.86 6.15
N PHE A 227 -5.62 -11.09 5.49
CA PHE A 227 -6.87 -11.50 6.14
C PHE A 227 -6.94 -13.00 6.46
N TRP A 228 -6.21 -13.84 5.73
CA TRP A 228 -6.21 -15.30 5.95
C TRP A 228 -4.83 -15.86 6.32
N ASP A 229 -3.79 -15.05 6.20
CA ASP A 229 -2.46 -15.40 6.63
C ASP A 229 -2.33 -15.28 8.15
N ARG A 230 -1.89 -16.35 8.82
CA ARG A 230 -1.78 -16.41 10.29
C ARG A 230 -0.86 -15.33 10.86
N ASN A 231 0.11 -14.85 10.08
CA ASN A 231 1.09 -13.85 10.49
C ASN A 231 0.72 -12.45 9.96
N HIS A 232 -0.48 -12.30 9.38
CA HIS A 232 -0.93 -11.10 8.70
C HIS A 232 0.10 -10.64 7.65
N GLN A 233 0.70 -11.58 6.91
CA GLN A 233 1.67 -11.28 5.86
C GLN A 233 0.98 -11.15 4.49
N THR A 234 1.32 -10.08 3.79
CA THR A 234 1.00 -9.87 2.37
C THR A 234 2.04 -10.54 1.46
N THR A 235 1.82 -10.56 0.15
CA THR A 235 2.79 -11.15 -0.79
C THR A 235 4.18 -10.53 -0.67
N HIS A 236 4.28 -9.21 -0.57
CA HIS A 236 5.57 -8.53 -0.39
C HIS A 236 6.20 -8.74 1.00
N ASP A 237 5.38 -9.02 2.02
CA ASP A 237 5.88 -9.42 3.34
C ASP A 237 6.53 -10.82 3.28
N LYS A 238 5.92 -11.75 2.53
CA LYS A 238 6.39 -13.13 2.39
C LYS A 238 7.67 -13.23 1.57
N ILE A 239 7.73 -12.53 0.43
CA ILE A 239 8.91 -12.50 -0.43
C ILE A 239 10.14 -12.04 0.36
N CYS A 240 9.97 -11.01 1.20
CA CYS A 240 11.08 -10.42 1.94
C CYS A 240 11.20 -10.90 3.39
N GLU A 241 10.51 -11.99 3.78
CA GLU A 241 10.54 -12.55 5.14
C GLU A 241 10.36 -11.50 6.24
N THR A 242 9.31 -10.69 6.11
CA THR A 242 9.07 -9.52 6.96
C THR A 242 7.65 -9.51 7.52
N VAL A 243 7.46 -8.83 8.64
CA VAL A 243 6.17 -8.60 9.29
C VAL A 243 6.04 -7.14 9.70
N VAL A 244 4.81 -6.66 9.86
CA VAL A 244 4.54 -5.30 10.30
C VAL A 244 4.03 -5.32 11.74
N LEU A 245 4.70 -4.59 12.61
CA LEU A 245 4.46 -4.56 14.05
C LEU A 245 4.12 -3.14 14.51
N TYR A 246 3.33 -3.01 15.58
CA TYR A 246 3.24 -1.74 16.28
C TYR A 246 4.56 -1.41 17.01
N THR A 247 4.91 -0.12 17.00
CA THR A 247 6.14 0.43 17.61
C THR A 247 5.92 0.86 19.06
N SER A 248 4.65 0.98 19.48
CA SER A 248 4.25 1.36 20.84
C SER A 248 4.75 0.36 21.90
N LYS A 249 5.23 0.87 23.04
CA LYS A 249 5.51 0.11 24.27
C LYS A 249 4.25 -0.20 25.10
N GLU A 250 3.11 0.41 24.79
CA GLU A 250 1.87 0.16 25.55
C GLU A 250 1.20 -1.11 25.07
N GLN A 251 1.40 -2.17 25.84
CA GLN A 251 0.35 -3.14 26.10
C GLN A 251 -0.90 -2.36 26.52
N LYS A 252 -1.89 -2.24 25.62
CA LYS A 252 -3.27 -2.11 26.05
C LYS A 252 -3.68 -3.47 26.59
N GLU A 253 -3.30 -3.69 27.83
CA GLU A 253 -4.10 -4.41 28.80
C GLU A 253 -5.57 -4.00 28.61
N SER A 254 -6.29 -4.76 27.78
CA SER A 254 -7.73 -4.63 27.60
C SER A 254 -8.44 -4.68 28.97
N PRO A 255 -9.53 -3.96 29.21
CA PRO A 255 -10.19 -3.98 30.52
C PRO A 255 -10.55 -5.42 30.91
N THR A 256 -10.08 -5.87 32.07
CA THR A 256 -10.51 -7.12 32.70
C THR A 256 -12.01 -6.97 32.96
N PRO A 257 -12.86 -7.93 32.55
CA PRO A 257 -14.24 -7.88 32.99
C PRO A 257 -14.22 -8.02 34.51
N THR A 258 -14.71 -7.01 35.20
CA THR A 258 -15.04 -7.08 36.63
C THR A 258 -15.94 -8.29 36.81
N SER A 259 -15.49 -9.20 37.68
CA SER A 259 -16.24 -10.36 38.18
C SER A 259 -17.60 -9.97 38.71
#